data_AF-A0A960N4P4-F1
#
_entry.id   AF-A0A960N4P4-F1
#
_cell.length_a   1.000
_cell.length_b   1.000
_cell.length_c   1.000
_cell.angle_alpha   90.00
_cell.angle_beta   90.00
_cell.angle_gamma   90.00
#
_symmetry.space_group_name_H-M   'P 1'
#
loop_
_entity.id
_entity.type
_entity.pdbx_description
1 polymer ?
#
loop_
_entity_poly.entity_id
_entity_poly.type
_entity_poly.pdbx_seq_one_letter_code
_entity_poly.pdbx_strand_id
1 'polypeptide(L)'
;ADGIGNKPGGSVTVLGDIINVTEGALVSASGSRGGAVTIGSPTSSSVNVATGATLQATGSSGQAGTIMVQGQLVGLEGTLDATSAQADGGQIEVKGADVSTAATSVINSSGFGSGGLINIRGSENLSIGGGRVLSEGQNGAGGRVIMTAPNTIVRENSEISADGAAQGGNVNVGGGFQGKNASIPNATNTTIEAGATLSADSTGGNAGSVVVWSNKDTIFYGDVRARALGTLGNGGMIEISGKETLTVDGAIEASSVGGRSGTVLFDPGNVTIGNVGGASIQNSTINDTLQGGTSVIIATESGNVTFLNSGVDNDRHDFIQWTNSNADLGVFASGSIVVQNTIRTSGAGSINMIAGWTGTEGDLLPGGIFDPG
;
A
#
# COMPACT_ATOMS: atom_id res chain seq x y z
N ALA A 1 16.28 -1.28 -40.35
CA ALA A 1 15.60 -0.09 -39.81
C ALA A 1 14.42 0.20 -40.72
N ASP A 2 13.25 -0.36 -40.37
CA ASP A 2 12.01 -0.14 -41.12
C ASP A 2 11.22 0.99 -40.43
N GLY A 3 10.81 1.99 -41.21
CA GLY A 3 10.28 3.29 -40.82
C GLY A 3 8.88 3.30 -40.20
N ILE A 4 8.52 2.24 -39.46
CA ILE A 4 7.26 2.10 -38.72
C ILE A 4 7.44 2.29 -37.20
N GLY A 5 8.69 2.25 -36.73
CA GLY A 5 9.03 2.16 -35.30
C GLY A 5 8.85 3.42 -34.44
N ASN A 6 8.11 4.43 -34.88
CA ASN A 6 7.97 5.67 -34.11
C ASN A 6 6.58 6.34 -34.17
N LYS A 7 5.52 5.60 -34.54
CA LYS A 7 4.15 6.14 -34.51
C LYS A 7 3.52 5.97 -33.13
N PRO A 8 2.64 6.88 -32.68
CA PRO A 8 1.85 6.65 -31.46
C PRO A 8 0.96 5.42 -31.59
N GLY A 9 0.67 4.77 -30.46
CA GLY A 9 -0.27 3.67 -30.36
C GLY A 9 -1.69 4.09 -30.71
N GLY A 10 -2.48 3.15 -31.22
CA GLY A 10 -3.88 3.36 -31.60
C GLY A 10 -4.86 3.15 -30.45
N SER A 11 -6.07 2.70 -30.76
CA SER A 11 -7.05 2.26 -29.75
C SER A 11 -7.62 0.90 -30.13
N VAL A 12 -7.79 0.02 -29.14
CA VAL A 12 -8.46 -1.27 -29.28
C VAL A 12 -9.57 -1.34 -28.24
N THR A 13 -10.81 -1.48 -28.69
CA THR A 13 -11.99 -1.59 -27.81
C THR A 13 -12.73 -2.88 -28.11
N VAL A 14 -12.87 -3.74 -27.10
CA VAL A 14 -13.64 -4.98 -27.15
C VAL A 14 -14.80 -4.87 -26.17
N LEU A 15 -16.02 -4.92 -26.70
CA LEU A 15 -17.26 -4.87 -25.92
C LEU A 15 -18.12 -6.10 -26.20
N GLY A 16 -18.68 -6.69 -25.15
CA GLY A 16 -19.56 -7.85 -25.24
C GLY A 16 -20.04 -8.28 -23.86
N ASP A 17 -21.04 -9.16 -23.79
CA ASP A 17 -21.61 -9.57 -22.51
C ASP A 17 -20.61 -10.38 -21.67
N ILE A 18 -20.09 -11.46 -22.24
CA ILE A 18 -19.05 -12.28 -21.63
C ILE A 18 -17.80 -12.16 -22.50
N ILE A 19 -16.71 -11.70 -21.91
CA ILE A 19 -15.43 -11.59 -22.61
C ILE A 19 -14.40 -12.50 -21.92
N ASN A 20 -13.82 -13.41 -22.69
CA ASN A 20 -12.68 -14.21 -22.28
C ASN A 20 -11.51 -13.91 -23.20
N VAL A 21 -10.51 -13.18 -22.71
CA VAL A 21 -9.22 -13.01 -23.39
C VAL A 21 -8.41 -14.25 -23.07
N THR A 22 -8.37 -15.19 -24.01
CA THR A 22 -7.85 -16.54 -23.79
C THR A 22 -6.33 -16.58 -23.68
N GLU A 23 -5.81 -17.68 -23.15
CA GLU A 23 -4.38 -17.94 -23.08
C GLU A 23 -3.66 -17.68 -24.41
N GLY A 24 -2.53 -16.97 -24.35
CA GLY A 24 -1.71 -16.58 -25.50
C GLY A 24 -2.28 -15.44 -26.35
N ALA A 25 -3.48 -14.93 -26.06
CA ALA A 25 -4.04 -13.79 -26.78
C ALA A 25 -3.27 -12.49 -26.44
N LEU A 26 -2.99 -11.70 -27.47
CA LEU A 26 -2.40 -10.36 -27.34
C LEU A 26 -3.37 -9.31 -27.87
N VAL A 27 -3.78 -8.39 -27.00
CA VAL A 27 -4.51 -7.17 -27.36
C VAL A 27 -3.58 -5.99 -27.15
N SER A 28 -3.14 -5.35 -28.23
CA SER A 28 -2.11 -4.31 -28.15
C SER A 28 -2.52 -3.01 -28.83
N ALA A 29 -2.31 -1.91 -28.11
CA ALA A 29 -2.34 -0.54 -28.60
C ALA A 29 -0.97 0.15 -28.35
N SER A 30 0.12 -0.62 -28.34
CA SER A 30 1.47 -0.10 -28.05
C SER A 30 2.04 0.77 -29.18
N GLY A 31 2.98 1.66 -28.86
CA GLY A 31 3.64 2.52 -29.85
C GLY A 31 4.78 3.37 -29.26
N SER A 32 5.27 4.37 -30.01
CA SER A 32 6.24 5.37 -29.50
C SER A 32 5.74 6.05 -28.23
N ARG A 33 4.46 6.40 -28.23
CA ARG A 33 3.62 6.66 -27.05
C ARG A 33 2.55 5.58 -27.02
N GLY A 34 2.20 5.07 -25.84
CA GLY A 34 1.16 4.05 -25.74
C GLY A 34 -0.22 4.61 -26.10
N GLY A 35 -1.06 3.75 -26.66
CA GLY A 35 -2.43 4.02 -27.06
C GLY A 35 -3.45 3.66 -25.97
N ALA A 36 -4.64 3.19 -26.36
CA ALA A 36 -5.68 2.78 -25.42
C ALA A 36 -6.16 1.35 -25.68
N VAL A 37 -6.28 0.54 -24.63
CA VAL A 37 -6.96 -0.77 -24.66
C VAL A 37 -8.16 -0.70 -23.73
N THR A 38 -9.34 -1.08 -24.22
CA THR A 38 -10.57 -1.19 -23.42
C THR A 38 -11.20 -2.55 -23.62
N ILE A 39 -11.33 -3.33 -22.54
CA ILE A 39 -12.08 -4.59 -22.51
C ILE A 39 -13.25 -4.40 -21.54
N GLY A 40 -14.47 -4.35 -22.06
CA GLY A 40 -15.62 -3.93 -21.27
C GLY A 40 -16.86 -4.76 -21.52
N SER A 41 -17.56 -5.15 -20.46
CA SER A 41 -18.89 -5.72 -20.54
C SER A 41 -19.96 -4.66 -20.25
N PRO A 42 -20.66 -4.10 -21.26
CA PRO A 42 -21.67 -3.06 -21.04
C PRO A 42 -22.90 -3.58 -20.31
N THR A 43 -23.20 -4.87 -20.40
CA THR A 43 -24.28 -5.53 -19.66
C THR A 43 -23.87 -5.95 -18.25
N SER A 44 -22.65 -5.59 -17.84
CA SER A 44 -22.09 -5.95 -16.53
C SER A 44 -22.16 -7.45 -16.27
N SER A 45 -21.73 -8.32 -17.18
CA SER A 45 -21.52 -9.75 -16.88
C SER A 45 -20.05 -9.99 -16.50
N SER A 46 -19.28 -10.75 -17.29
CA SER A 46 -17.93 -11.17 -16.88
C SER A 46 -16.87 -10.79 -17.91
N VAL A 47 -15.71 -10.37 -17.39
CA VAL A 47 -14.49 -10.19 -18.16
C VAL A 47 -13.39 -11.01 -17.50
N ASN A 48 -12.82 -11.96 -18.24
CA ASN A 48 -11.66 -12.72 -17.82
C ASN A 48 -10.46 -12.43 -18.72
N VAL A 49 -9.30 -12.16 -18.12
CA VAL A 49 -8.00 -12.13 -18.80
C VAL A 49 -7.22 -13.35 -18.32
N ALA A 50 -7.28 -14.43 -19.10
CA ALA A 50 -6.76 -15.73 -18.69
C ALA A 50 -5.24 -15.74 -18.53
N THR A 51 -4.72 -16.75 -17.84
CA THR A 51 -3.28 -17.00 -17.71
C THR A 51 -2.60 -16.95 -19.09
N GLY A 52 -1.47 -16.24 -19.19
CA GLY A 52 -0.73 -16.09 -20.45
C GLY A 52 -1.36 -15.15 -21.50
N ALA A 53 -2.56 -14.62 -21.26
CA ALA A 53 -3.10 -13.53 -22.07
C ALA A 53 -2.41 -12.20 -21.74
N THR A 54 -2.35 -11.29 -22.69
CA THR A 54 -1.77 -9.96 -22.46
C THR A 54 -2.57 -8.82 -23.10
N LEU A 55 -2.86 -7.80 -22.30
CA LEU A 55 -3.35 -6.50 -22.73
C LEU A 55 -2.18 -5.50 -22.65
N GLN A 56 -1.81 -4.83 -23.75
CA GLN A 56 -0.65 -3.94 -23.77
C GLN A 56 -0.98 -2.56 -24.35
N ALA A 57 -0.54 -1.52 -23.66
CA ALA A 57 -0.54 -0.14 -24.12
C ALA A 57 0.84 0.50 -23.86
N THR A 58 1.93 -0.19 -24.22
CA THR A 58 3.29 0.23 -23.86
C THR A 58 3.78 1.42 -24.70
N GLY A 59 4.68 2.21 -24.11
CA GLY A 59 5.36 3.35 -24.75
C GLY A 59 6.85 3.09 -24.94
N SER A 60 7.36 3.04 -26.17
CA SER A 60 8.78 2.72 -26.43
C SER A 60 9.73 3.91 -26.26
N SER A 61 9.27 5.14 -26.51
CA SER A 61 10.09 6.38 -26.43
C SER A 61 9.38 7.53 -25.71
N GLY A 62 8.12 7.34 -25.34
CA GLY A 62 7.26 8.32 -24.71
C GLY A 62 6.32 7.64 -23.73
N GLN A 63 5.43 8.44 -23.12
CA GLN A 63 4.54 7.94 -22.08
C GLN A 63 3.74 6.72 -22.54
N ALA A 64 3.58 5.74 -21.67
CA ALA A 64 2.71 4.62 -21.96
C ALA A 64 1.23 5.04 -21.97
N GLY A 65 0.39 4.12 -22.39
CA GLY A 65 -1.01 4.36 -22.70
C GLY A 65 -1.94 4.00 -21.56
N THR A 66 -3.19 3.74 -21.91
CA THR A 66 -4.23 3.36 -20.95
C THR A 66 -4.76 1.96 -21.20
N ILE A 67 -5.05 1.23 -20.13
CA ILE A 67 -5.77 -0.05 -20.17
C ILE A 67 -6.96 0.07 -19.24
N MET A 68 -8.15 -0.22 -19.75
CA MET A 68 -9.39 -0.28 -18.97
C MET A 68 -10.00 -1.68 -19.09
N VAL A 69 -10.26 -2.31 -17.94
CA VAL A 69 -10.98 -3.59 -17.85
C VAL A 69 -12.22 -3.39 -16.99
N GLN A 70 -13.40 -3.67 -17.52
CA GLN A 70 -14.67 -3.42 -16.83
C GLN A 70 -15.68 -4.55 -17.02
N GLY A 71 -16.26 -5.06 -15.92
CA GLY A 71 -17.37 -6.02 -15.92
C GLY A 71 -18.10 -6.00 -14.58
N GLN A 72 -19.03 -6.92 -14.31
CA GLN A 72 -19.50 -7.17 -12.93
C GLN A 72 -18.54 -8.10 -12.23
N LEU A 73 -18.17 -9.21 -12.88
CA LEU A 73 -17.09 -10.09 -12.44
C LEU A 73 -15.87 -9.85 -13.30
N VAL A 74 -14.74 -9.51 -12.68
CA VAL A 74 -13.45 -9.35 -13.36
C VAL A 74 -12.43 -10.32 -12.77
N GLY A 75 -11.98 -11.25 -13.61
CA GLY A 75 -10.89 -12.17 -13.31
C GLY A 75 -9.63 -11.78 -14.08
N LEU A 76 -8.52 -11.57 -13.38
CA LEU A 76 -7.23 -11.24 -13.99
C LEU A 76 -6.20 -12.30 -13.61
N GLU A 77 -5.88 -13.17 -14.55
CA GLU A 77 -4.83 -14.18 -14.43
C GLU A 77 -3.63 -13.87 -15.33
N GLY A 78 -3.85 -13.10 -16.40
CA GLY A 78 -2.83 -12.69 -17.37
C GLY A 78 -2.18 -11.34 -17.02
N THR A 79 -1.60 -10.72 -18.05
CA THR A 79 -0.81 -9.49 -17.91
C THR A 79 -1.55 -8.27 -18.46
N LEU A 80 -1.56 -7.17 -17.69
CA LEU A 80 -1.96 -5.83 -18.10
C LEU A 80 -0.71 -4.95 -18.06
N ASP A 81 -0.20 -4.54 -19.23
CA ASP A 81 1.08 -3.86 -19.37
C ASP A 81 0.93 -2.47 -20.02
N ALA A 82 1.05 -1.45 -19.18
CA ALA A 82 1.11 -0.04 -19.56
C ALA A 82 2.48 0.55 -19.18
N THR A 83 3.56 -0.19 -19.42
CA THR A 83 4.93 0.28 -19.13
C THR A 83 5.51 1.21 -20.19
N SER A 84 6.45 2.06 -19.78
CA SER A 84 7.26 2.88 -20.70
C SER A 84 8.75 2.60 -20.56
N ALA A 85 9.42 2.42 -21.70
CA ALA A 85 10.85 2.13 -21.76
C ALA A 85 11.75 3.37 -21.65
N GLN A 86 11.23 4.58 -21.84
CA GLN A 86 12.03 5.83 -21.82
C GLN A 86 11.33 7.02 -21.16
N ALA A 87 10.07 6.90 -20.77
CA ALA A 87 9.30 7.97 -20.17
C ALA A 87 8.47 7.43 -18.99
N ASP A 88 7.43 8.16 -18.63
CA ASP A 88 6.55 7.77 -17.53
C ASP A 88 5.63 6.61 -17.92
N GLY A 89 5.27 5.84 -16.90
CA GLY A 89 4.28 4.78 -16.98
C GLY A 89 2.87 5.28 -17.35
N GLY A 90 2.02 4.32 -17.71
CA GLY A 90 0.67 4.56 -18.19
C GLY A 90 -0.38 4.49 -17.08
N GLN A 91 -1.64 4.29 -17.48
CA GLN A 91 -2.75 4.14 -16.53
C GLN A 91 -3.46 2.81 -16.75
N ILE A 92 -3.71 2.09 -15.65
CA ILE A 92 -4.51 0.87 -15.67
C ILE A 92 -5.69 1.06 -14.74
N GLU A 93 -6.88 0.90 -15.28
CA GLU A 93 -8.13 0.95 -14.52
C GLU A 93 -8.88 -0.39 -14.63
N VAL A 94 -9.19 -0.97 -13.48
CA VAL A 94 -9.94 -2.23 -13.38
C VAL A 94 -11.18 -1.96 -12.53
N LYS A 95 -12.37 -2.26 -13.05
CA LYS A 95 -13.65 -1.99 -12.39
C LYS A 95 -14.57 -3.21 -12.44
N GLY A 96 -15.12 -3.59 -11.30
CA GLY A 96 -16.26 -4.49 -11.23
C GLY A 96 -16.96 -4.50 -9.88
N ALA A 97 -17.95 -5.37 -9.72
CA ALA A 97 -18.50 -5.67 -8.41
C ALA A 97 -17.52 -6.56 -7.63
N ASP A 98 -17.12 -7.66 -8.27
CA ASP A 98 -16.11 -8.58 -7.80
C ASP A 98 -14.89 -8.51 -8.72
N VAL A 99 -13.75 -8.12 -8.16
CA VAL A 99 -12.47 -8.11 -8.87
C VAL A 99 -11.52 -9.08 -8.18
N SER A 100 -10.98 -10.01 -8.94
CA SER A 100 -9.99 -10.98 -8.45
C SER A 100 -8.78 -11.04 -9.38
N THR A 101 -7.59 -11.15 -8.78
CA THR A 101 -6.36 -11.45 -9.51
C THR A 101 -5.80 -12.80 -9.06
N ALA A 102 -5.07 -13.48 -9.94
CA ALA A 102 -4.42 -14.76 -9.64
C ALA A 102 -2.89 -14.63 -9.54
N ALA A 103 -2.22 -15.69 -9.10
CA ALA A 103 -0.78 -15.65 -8.79
C ALA A 103 0.09 -15.42 -10.02
N THR A 104 -0.44 -15.74 -11.20
CA THR A 104 0.19 -15.50 -12.50
C THR A 104 0.01 -14.08 -13.01
N SER A 105 -0.86 -13.29 -12.37
CA SER A 105 -1.23 -11.97 -12.88
C SER A 105 -0.10 -10.95 -12.68
N VAL A 106 0.04 -10.09 -13.69
CA VAL A 106 0.96 -8.95 -13.65
C VAL A 106 0.22 -7.72 -14.13
N ILE A 107 0.06 -6.74 -13.26
CA ILE A 107 -0.55 -5.45 -13.57
C ILE A 107 0.55 -4.41 -13.43
N ASN A 108 1.05 -3.88 -14.55
CA ASN A 108 2.27 -3.09 -14.56
C ASN A 108 2.11 -1.77 -15.32
N SER A 109 2.26 -0.66 -14.60
CA SER A 109 2.31 0.70 -15.14
C SER A 109 3.64 1.38 -14.83
N SER A 110 4.72 0.63 -14.68
CA SER A 110 6.05 1.18 -14.37
C SER A 110 6.63 2.00 -15.53
N GLY A 111 7.47 2.98 -15.22
CA GLY A 111 8.12 3.84 -16.20
C GLY A 111 9.61 3.97 -16.00
N PHE A 112 10.35 4.18 -17.09
CA PHE A 112 11.76 4.58 -17.03
C PHE A 112 11.93 5.92 -16.28
N GLY A 113 11.01 6.85 -16.49
CA GLY A 113 10.86 8.07 -15.70
C GLY A 113 10.17 7.74 -14.39
N SER A 114 8.94 8.23 -14.23
CA SER A 114 8.09 7.93 -13.07
C SER A 114 7.14 6.77 -13.34
N GLY A 115 6.72 6.08 -12.27
CA GLY A 115 5.63 5.11 -12.33
C GLY A 115 4.30 5.76 -12.71
N GLY A 116 3.38 4.95 -13.22
CA GLY A 116 2.06 5.39 -13.67
C GLY A 116 0.98 5.37 -12.59
N LEU A 117 -0.26 5.09 -13.00
CA LEU A 117 -1.41 4.91 -12.10
C LEU A 117 -2.02 3.51 -12.30
N ILE A 118 -2.21 2.78 -11.21
CA ILE A 118 -3.05 1.58 -11.17
C ILE A 118 -4.21 1.86 -10.24
N ASN A 119 -5.43 1.65 -10.71
CA ASN A 119 -6.66 1.85 -9.95
C ASN A 119 -7.57 0.64 -10.12
N ILE A 120 -7.64 -0.20 -9.09
CA ILE A 120 -8.44 -1.44 -9.06
C ILE A 120 -9.59 -1.25 -8.08
N ARG A 121 -10.82 -1.29 -8.59
CA ARG A 121 -12.03 -0.99 -7.82
C ARG A 121 -13.06 -2.10 -7.93
N GLY A 122 -13.39 -2.70 -6.79
CA GLY A 122 -14.57 -3.53 -6.59
C GLY A 122 -15.68 -2.71 -5.93
N SER A 123 -16.93 -2.84 -6.37
CA SER A 123 -18.07 -2.28 -5.63
C SER A 123 -18.54 -3.17 -4.48
N GLU A 124 -18.09 -4.44 -4.44
CA GLU A 124 -18.40 -5.40 -3.37
C GLU A 124 -17.11 -6.02 -2.81
N ASN A 125 -16.35 -6.73 -3.65
CA ASN A 125 -15.16 -7.46 -3.21
C ASN A 125 -13.96 -7.17 -4.12
N LEU A 126 -12.78 -7.07 -3.50
CA LEU A 126 -11.49 -7.03 -4.17
C LEU A 126 -10.58 -8.07 -3.54
N SER A 127 -9.98 -8.90 -4.39
CA SER A 127 -9.00 -9.87 -3.96
C SER A 127 -7.77 -9.90 -4.87
N ILE A 128 -6.61 -9.54 -4.30
CA ILE A 128 -5.32 -9.67 -5.00
C ILE A 128 -4.70 -11.01 -4.61
N GLY A 129 -4.60 -11.93 -5.57
CA GLY A 129 -4.26 -13.33 -5.29
C GLY A 129 -2.84 -13.73 -5.69
N GLY A 130 -1.80 -13.29 -4.98
CA GLY A 130 -0.42 -13.76 -5.18
C GLY A 130 0.29 -13.21 -6.42
N GLY A 131 -0.37 -12.32 -7.18
CA GLY A 131 0.20 -11.69 -8.37
C GLY A 131 0.96 -10.40 -8.06
N ARG A 132 1.40 -9.71 -9.13
CA ARG A 132 2.22 -8.49 -9.03
C ARG A 132 1.45 -7.26 -9.50
N VAL A 133 1.47 -6.19 -8.72
CA VAL A 133 0.89 -4.88 -9.04
C VAL A 133 1.99 -3.82 -8.93
N LEU A 134 2.51 -3.36 -10.07
CA LEU A 134 3.76 -2.61 -10.15
C LEU A 134 3.55 -1.25 -10.80
N SER A 135 3.88 -0.18 -10.09
CA SER A 135 3.87 1.19 -10.58
C SER A 135 5.19 1.86 -10.20
N GLU A 136 6.31 1.31 -10.68
CA GLU A 136 7.65 1.72 -10.26
C GLU A 136 8.23 2.82 -11.16
N GLY A 137 9.08 3.67 -10.59
CA GLY A 137 9.85 4.69 -11.32
C GLY A 137 11.35 4.37 -11.34
N GLN A 138 11.91 4.03 -12.51
CA GLN A 138 13.31 3.59 -12.59
C GLN A 138 14.33 4.73 -12.41
N ASN A 139 14.00 5.95 -12.84
CA ASN A 139 14.84 7.14 -12.65
C ASN A 139 14.06 8.31 -12.02
N GLY A 140 12.75 8.17 -11.87
CA GLY A 140 11.84 9.17 -11.33
C GLY A 140 11.19 8.71 -10.03
N ALA A 141 10.01 9.27 -9.75
CA ALA A 141 9.23 8.88 -8.59
C ALA A 141 8.50 7.56 -8.85
N GLY A 142 8.24 6.80 -7.80
CA GLY A 142 7.24 5.75 -7.85
C GLY A 142 5.87 6.32 -8.23
N GLY A 143 5.05 5.49 -8.85
CA GLY A 143 3.71 5.87 -9.27
C GLY A 143 2.68 5.73 -8.15
N ARG A 144 1.42 5.55 -8.54
CA ARG A 144 0.30 5.42 -7.61
C ARG A 144 -0.44 4.11 -7.82
N VAL A 145 -0.71 3.38 -6.74
CA VAL A 145 -1.53 2.17 -6.73
C VAL A 145 -2.70 2.38 -5.77
N ILE A 146 -3.93 2.26 -6.27
CA ILE A 146 -5.17 2.39 -5.49
C ILE A 146 -5.97 1.12 -5.66
N MET A 147 -6.30 0.45 -4.55
CA MET A 147 -6.99 -0.83 -4.50
C MET A 147 -8.11 -0.75 -3.47
N THR A 148 -9.37 -0.70 -3.91
CA THR A 148 -10.51 -0.45 -3.01
C THR A 148 -11.72 -1.30 -3.36
N ALA A 149 -12.32 -1.92 -2.34
CA ALA A 149 -13.69 -2.44 -2.33
C ALA A 149 -14.19 -2.52 -0.87
N PRO A 150 -15.51 -2.65 -0.62
CA PRO A 150 -16.03 -2.87 0.73
C PRO A 150 -15.33 -4.00 1.48
N ASN A 151 -15.04 -5.13 0.83
CA ASN A 151 -14.16 -6.16 1.38
C ASN A 151 -12.91 -6.26 0.51
N THR A 152 -11.76 -5.91 1.07
CA THR A 152 -10.47 -5.91 0.35
C THR A 152 -9.51 -6.90 0.99
N ILE A 153 -9.01 -7.86 0.21
CA ILE A 153 -8.01 -8.84 0.67
C ILE A 153 -6.80 -8.83 -0.27
N VAL A 154 -5.62 -8.62 0.28
CA VAL A 154 -4.33 -8.86 -0.39
C VAL A 154 -3.77 -10.16 0.17
N ARG A 155 -3.67 -11.19 -0.69
CA ARG A 155 -3.28 -12.52 -0.27
C ARG A 155 -1.78 -12.73 -0.21
N GLU A 156 -1.38 -13.82 0.44
CA GLU A 156 -0.01 -14.30 0.47
C GLU A 156 0.66 -14.26 -0.92
N ASN A 157 1.97 -14.00 -0.94
CA ASN A 157 2.81 -13.87 -2.13
C ASN A 157 2.44 -12.72 -3.08
N SER A 158 1.46 -11.87 -2.75
CA SER A 158 1.16 -10.70 -3.57
C SER A 158 2.25 -9.65 -3.41
N GLU A 159 2.74 -9.10 -4.52
CA GLU A 159 3.72 -8.01 -4.52
C GLU A 159 3.08 -6.74 -5.06
N ILE A 160 3.01 -5.70 -4.22
CA ILE A 160 2.50 -4.39 -4.60
C ILE A 160 3.60 -3.37 -4.41
N SER A 161 4.01 -2.73 -5.50
CA SER A 161 5.13 -1.79 -5.48
C SER A 161 4.79 -0.48 -6.19
N ALA A 162 5.15 0.59 -5.51
CA ALA A 162 5.28 1.93 -6.04
C ALA A 162 6.68 2.48 -5.68
N ASP A 163 7.72 1.64 -5.75
CA ASP A 163 9.10 2.07 -5.49
C ASP A 163 9.59 3.08 -6.54
N GLY A 164 10.52 3.96 -6.16
CA GLY A 164 11.08 4.91 -7.12
C GLY A 164 12.49 5.39 -6.82
N ALA A 165 13.27 5.55 -7.89
CA ALA A 165 14.67 5.91 -7.76
C ALA A 165 14.89 7.33 -7.21
N ALA A 166 14.08 8.31 -7.62
CA ALA A 166 14.18 9.68 -7.14
C ALA A 166 13.38 9.91 -5.86
N GLN A 167 12.18 9.33 -5.76
CA GLN A 167 11.27 9.39 -4.61
C GLN A 167 10.36 8.16 -4.62
N GLY A 168 9.89 7.69 -3.47
CA GLY A 168 8.89 6.62 -3.42
C GLY A 168 7.51 7.12 -3.85
N GLY A 169 6.65 6.21 -4.31
CA GLY A 169 5.29 6.48 -4.77
C GLY A 169 4.23 6.34 -3.68
N ASN A 170 2.98 6.07 -4.06
CA ASN A 170 1.90 5.86 -3.09
C ASN A 170 1.16 4.55 -3.35
N VAL A 171 0.90 3.79 -2.28
CA VAL A 171 0.04 2.62 -2.28
C VAL A 171 -1.12 2.85 -1.32
N ASN A 172 -2.36 2.71 -1.80
CA ASN A 172 -3.58 2.83 -1.02
C ASN A 172 -4.40 1.55 -1.13
N VAL A 173 -4.55 0.83 -0.02
CA VAL A 173 -5.33 -0.40 0.07
C VAL A 173 -6.50 -0.17 1.03
N GLY A 174 -7.71 -0.29 0.51
CA GLY A 174 -8.94 -0.11 1.28
C GLY A 174 -9.24 1.35 1.68
N GLY A 175 -8.42 2.34 1.38
CA GLY A 175 -8.76 3.74 1.64
C GLY A 175 -7.61 4.72 1.47
N GLY A 176 -7.94 6.00 1.58
CA GLY A 176 -6.94 7.07 1.65
C GLY A 176 -6.47 7.33 3.08
N PHE A 177 -5.47 8.20 3.22
CA PHE A 177 -4.91 8.58 4.53
C PHE A 177 -6.01 9.03 5.50
N GLN A 178 -6.02 8.45 6.71
CA GLN A 178 -7.03 8.64 7.76
C GLN A 178 -8.49 8.43 7.30
N GLY A 179 -8.70 7.78 6.16
CA GLY A 179 -10.01 7.67 5.51
C GLY A 179 -10.64 9.02 5.13
N LYS A 180 -9.86 10.11 5.08
CA LYS A 180 -10.35 11.49 4.83
C LYS A 180 -10.30 11.89 3.35
N ASN A 181 -9.61 11.11 2.51
CA ASN A 181 -9.55 11.38 1.08
C ASN A 181 -10.85 10.96 0.37
N ALA A 182 -11.74 11.92 0.11
CA ALA A 182 -13.03 11.69 -0.55
C ALA A 182 -12.93 11.09 -1.97
N SER A 183 -11.75 11.13 -2.61
CA SER A 183 -11.53 10.54 -3.95
C SER A 183 -11.18 9.05 -3.91
N ILE A 184 -10.89 8.50 -2.72
CA ILE A 184 -10.55 7.09 -2.51
C ILE A 184 -11.63 6.49 -1.59
N PRO A 185 -12.52 5.62 -2.10
CA PRO A 185 -13.53 4.96 -1.27
C PRO A 185 -12.88 4.15 -0.14
N ASN A 186 -13.46 4.23 1.05
CA ASN A 186 -13.01 3.43 2.18
C ASN A 186 -13.71 2.07 2.18
N ALA A 187 -12.93 1.00 2.36
CA ALA A 187 -13.38 -0.35 2.61
C ALA A 187 -14.12 -0.43 3.93
N THR A 188 -15.01 -1.42 4.04
CA THR A 188 -15.57 -1.84 5.32
C THR A 188 -14.54 -2.65 6.07
N ASN A 189 -13.92 -3.65 5.41
CA ASN A 189 -12.91 -4.52 5.99
C ASN A 189 -11.71 -4.65 5.05
N THR A 190 -10.51 -4.66 5.63
CA THR A 190 -9.25 -4.85 4.89
C THR A 190 -8.42 -5.95 5.54
N THR A 191 -7.90 -6.87 4.73
CA THR A 191 -6.98 -7.92 5.19
C THR A 191 -5.75 -7.95 4.30
N ILE A 192 -4.57 -7.89 4.92
CA ILE A 192 -3.28 -8.15 4.29
C ILE A 192 -2.74 -9.43 4.90
N GLU A 193 -2.69 -10.51 4.12
CA GLU A 193 -2.24 -11.82 4.59
C GLU A 193 -0.71 -11.89 4.75
N ALA A 194 -0.25 -12.87 5.54
CA ALA A 194 1.16 -13.12 5.72
C ALA A 194 1.85 -13.45 4.38
N GLY A 195 3.06 -12.92 4.17
CA GLY A 195 3.80 -13.08 2.92
C GLY A 195 3.32 -12.20 1.76
N ALA A 196 2.30 -11.35 1.95
CA ALA A 196 2.04 -10.23 1.05
C ALA A 196 3.02 -9.08 1.32
N THR A 197 3.49 -8.39 0.28
CA THR A 197 4.40 -7.25 0.42
C THR A 197 3.84 -5.98 -0.23
N LEU A 198 3.83 -4.88 0.52
CA LEU A 198 3.48 -3.54 0.05
C LEU A 198 4.72 -2.64 0.12
N SER A 199 5.00 -1.86 -0.94
CA SER A 199 6.23 -1.07 -0.99
C SER A 199 6.12 0.28 -1.69
N ALA A 200 6.78 1.28 -1.11
CA ALA A 200 6.97 2.62 -1.65
C ALA A 200 8.37 3.16 -1.27
N ASP A 201 9.40 2.34 -1.42
CA ASP A 201 10.78 2.71 -1.10
C ASP A 201 11.34 3.75 -2.08
N SER A 202 12.39 4.44 -1.64
CA SER A 202 13.23 5.24 -2.52
C SER A 202 14.71 4.92 -2.40
N THR A 203 15.44 4.93 -3.51
CA THR A 203 16.90 4.78 -3.51
C THR A 203 17.67 6.09 -3.50
N GLY A 204 17.04 7.21 -3.86
CA GLY A 204 17.73 8.48 -4.10
C GLY A 204 17.13 9.69 -3.37
N GLY A 205 15.89 9.59 -2.87
CA GLY A 205 15.24 10.67 -2.14
C GLY A 205 14.32 10.15 -1.04
N ASN A 206 13.30 10.93 -0.70
CA ASN A 206 12.34 10.54 0.33
C ASN A 206 11.57 9.31 -0.12
N ALA A 207 11.35 8.38 0.81
CA ALA A 207 10.42 7.30 0.55
C ALA A 207 8.98 7.82 0.46
N GLY A 208 8.13 7.00 -0.11
CA GLY A 208 6.74 7.33 -0.39
C GLY A 208 5.82 6.99 0.78
N SER A 209 4.60 6.60 0.44
CA SER A 209 3.60 6.23 1.44
C SER A 209 2.83 4.96 1.11
N VAL A 210 2.48 4.23 2.17
CA VAL A 210 1.60 3.06 2.09
C VAL A 210 0.47 3.22 3.10
N VAL A 211 -0.77 3.16 2.66
CA VAL A 211 -1.96 3.25 3.51
C VAL A 211 -2.78 1.97 3.39
N VAL A 212 -3.04 1.33 4.51
CA VAL A 212 -3.97 0.21 4.69
C VAL A 212 -5.09 0.70 5.60
N TRP A 213 -6.30 0.78 5.08
CA TRP A 213 -7.42 1.43 5.77
C TRP A 213 -8.71 0.61 5.71
N SER A 214 -9.51 0.68 6.77
CA SER A 214 -10.91 0.25 6.74
C SER A 214 -11.78 1.06 7.72
N ASN A 215 -13.09 1.14 7.42
CA ASN A 215 -14.08 1.72 8.31
C ASN A 215 -14.45 0.81 9.48
N LYS A 216 -14.06 -0.47 9.47
CA LYS A 216 -14.28 -1.41 10.56
C LYS A 216 -13.00 -2.14 10.92
N ASP A 217 -12.83 -3.35 10.38
CA ASP A 217 -11.78 -4.27 10.80
C ASP A 217 -10.62 -4.24 9.81
N THR A 218 -9.42 -4.05 10.34
CA THR A 218 -8.17 -4.23 9.60
C THR A 218 -7.35 -5.35 10.24
N ILE A 219 -7.01 -6.36 9.43
CA ILE A 219 -6.12 -7.45 9.81
C ILE A 219 -4.87 -7.35 8.94
N PHE A 220 -3.72 -7.15 9.57
CA PHE A 220 -2.44 -6.98 8.90
C PHE A 220 -1.42 -8.02 9.39
N TYR A 221 -1.08 -8.95 8.52
CA TYR A 221 -0.04 -9.98 8.74
C TYR A 221 1.11 -9.90 7.72
N GLY A 222 1.00 -9.04 6.72
CA GLY A 222 2.00 -8.91 5.65
C GLY A 222 3.20 -8.06 6.03
N ASP A 223 3.98 -7.72 5.01
CA ASP A 223 5.15 -6.86 5.11
C ASP A 223 4.89 -5.52 4.40
N VAL A 224 5.27 -4.41 5.03
CA VAL A 224 5.14 -3.08 4.42
C VAL A 224 6.42 -2.27 4.57
N ARG A 225 6.85 -1.65 3.47
CA ARG A 225 8.06 -0.82 3.41
C ARG A 225 7.85 0.52 2.73
N ALA A 226 8.41 1.56 3.33
CA ALA A 226 8.54 2.91 2.79
C ALA A 226 9.88 3.50 3.24
N ARG A 227 10.98 2.89 2.81
CA ARG A 227 12.34 3.16 3.26
C ARG A 227 13.06 4.11 2.33
N ALA A 228 13.83 5.04 2.90
CA ALA A 228 14.80 5.81 2.15
C ALA A 228 16.16 5.11 2.23
N LEU A 229 16.50 4.39 1.16
CA LEU A 229 17.72 3.60 1.04
C LEU A 229 18.95 4.45 0.70
N GLY A 230 18.74 5.67 0.19
CA GLY A 230 19.78 6.65 -0.07
C GLY A 230 20.15 7.50 1.15
N THR A 231 21.33 8.13 1.13
CA THR A 231 21.85 8.91 2.28
C THR A 231 21.22 10.30 2.46
N LEU A 232 20.35 10.73 1.54
CA LEU A 232 19.80 12.09 1.51
C LEU A 232 18.28 12.15 1.72
N GLY A 233 17.59 11.00 1.78
CA GLY A 233 16.14 10.91 1.87
C GLY A 233 15.64 10.63 3.28
N ASN A 234 14.46 11.14 3.62
CA ASN A 234 13.74 10.74 4.83
C ASN A 234 12.93 9.47 4.59
N GLY A 235 12.77 8.67 5.63
CA GLY A 235 11.85 7.54 5.63
C GLY A 235 10.41 8.00 5.40
N GLY A 236 9.60 7.09 4.90
CA GLY A 236 8.25 7.38 4.42
C GLY A 236 7.18 7.36 5.51
N MET A 237 5.94 7.37 5.07
CA MET A 237 4.77 7.27 5.93
C MET A 237 4.04 5.96 5.64
N ILE A 238 3.79 5.18 6.68
CA ILE A 238 2.95 3.99 6.64
C ILE A 238 1.73 4.25 7.52
N GLU A 239 0.53 3.92 7.06
CA GLU A 239 -0.67 3.90 7.89
C GLU A 239 -1.30 2.50 7.83
N ILE A 240 -1.62 1.94 8.99
CA ILE A 240 -2.37 0.68 9.11
C ILE A 240 -3.49 0.91 10.13
N SER A 241 -4.71 1.11 9.65
CA SER A 241 -5.82 1.57 10.49
C SER A 241 -7.10 0.78 10.23
N GLY A 242 -7.84 0.51 11.31
CA GLY A 242 -9.18 -0.05 11.29
C GLY A 242 -10.00 0.63 12.37
N LYS A 243 -11.06 1.34 12.00
CA LYS A 243 -11.80 2.22 12.93
C LYS A 243 -12.50 1.47 14.07
N GLU A 244 -12.91 0.22 13.86
CA GLU A 244 -13.53 -0.60 14.91
C GLU A 244 -12.49 -1.49 15.57
N THR A 245 -11.80 -2.33 14.79
CA THR A 245 -10.75 -3.21 15.31
C THR A 245 -9.51 -3.23 14.41
N LEU A 246 -8.36 -3.45 15.03
CA LEU A 246 -7.07 -3.50 14.37
C LEU A 246 -6.25 -4.68 14.92
N THR A 247 -5.83 -5.57 14.02
CA THR A 247 -4.89 -6.66 14.30
C THR A 247 -3.62 -6.45 13.48
N VAL A 248 -2.45 -6.43 14.13
CA VAL A 248 -1.17 -6.23 13.45
C VAL A 248 -0.11 -7.19 14.01
N ASP A 249 0.32 -8.10 13.15
CA ASP A 249 1.39 -9.07 13.38
C ASP A 249 2.15 -9.31 12.07
N GLY A 250 2.84 -8.27 11.60
CA GLY A 250 3.55 -8.23 10.32
C GLY A 250 4.71 -7.23 10.35
N ALA A 251 5.62 -7.27 9.37
CA ALA A 251 6.82 -6.43 9.38
C ALA A 251 6.55 -5.02 8.82
N ILE A 252 7.14 -4.01 9.46
CA ILE A 252 6.91 -2.60 9.12
C ILE A 252 8.25 -1.85 9.11
N GLU A 253 8.60 -1.28 7.95
CA GLU A 253 9.87 -0.57 7.76
C GLU A 253 9.67 0.77 7.04
N ALA A 254 9.82 1.89 7.74
CA ALA A 254 9.90 3.24 7.16
C ALA A 254 11.23 3.93 7.52
N SER A 255 12.32 3.18 7.61
CA SER A 255 13.61 3.71 8.03
C SER A 255 14.27 4.61 6.99
N SER A 256 15.29 5.34 7.41
CA SER A 256 16.20 6.08 6.54
C SER A 256 17.65 5.78 6.91
N VAL A 257 18.52 5.73 5.90
CA VAL A 257 19.97 5.57 6.08
C VAL A 257 20.65 6.85 6.59
N GLY A 258 20.25 8.02 6.09
CA GLY A 258 20.95 9.30 6.38
C GLY A 258 20.04 10.49 6.66
N GLY A 259 18.73 10.35 6.48
CA GLY A 259 17.73 11.35 6.80
C GLY A 259 16.99 11.04 8.10
N ARG A 260 15.84 11.68 8.27
CA ARG A 260 14.93 11.42 9.39
C ARG A 260 14.29 10.04 9.20
N SER A 261 14.09 9.34 10.30
CA SER A 261 13.23 8.15 10.32
C SER A 261 11.83 8.51 9.85
N GLY A 262 11.24 7.60 9.09
CA GLY A 262 9.82 7.63 8.76
C GLY A 262 8.98 7.10 9.91
N THR A 263 7.69 7.00 9.64
CA THR A 263 6.68 6.79 10.67
C THR A 263 5.68 5.73 10.22
N VAL A 264 5.27 4.86 11.15
CA VAL A 264 4.00 4.14 11.04
C VAL A 264 2.96 4.77 11.96
N LEU A 265 1.77 5.01 11.41
CA LEU A 265 0.57 5.43 12.12
C LEU A 265 -0.40 4.25 12.23
N PHE A 266 -0.82 3.99 13.46
CA PHE A 266 -1.98 3.17 13.78
C PHE A 266 -3.08 4.09 14.30
N ASP A 267 -4.23 4.12 13.62
CA ASP A 267 -5.40 4.91 14.04
C ASP A 267 -6.66 4.03 14.29
N PRO A 268 -6.68 3.22 15.37
CA PRO A 268 -7.83 2.41 15.73
C PRO A 268 -8.83 3.10 16.67
N GLY A 269 -9.93 2.41 16.97
CA GLY A 269 -10.77 2.68 18.13
C GLY A 269 -10.07 2.33 19.45
N ASN A 270 -10.64 1.42 20.25
CA ASN A 270 -9.89 0.86 21.38
C ASN A 270 -8.82 -0.10 20.85
N VAL A 271 -7.61 -0.04 21.41
CA VAL A 271 -6.52 -0.95 20.99
C VAL A 271 -5.76 -1.50 22.18
N THR A 272 -5.46 -2.79 22.09
CA THR A 272 -4.55 -3.50 22.99
C THR A 272 -3.23 -3.73 22.26
N ILE A 273 -2.13 -3.36 22.91
CA ILE A 273 -0.77 -3.67 22.49
C ILE A 273 -0.26 -4.74 23.44
N GLY A 274 0.00 -5.93 22.92
CA GLY A 274 0.38 -7.08 23.74
C GLY A 274 0.25 -8.39 23.00
N ASN A 275 0.89 -9.42 23.55
CA ASN A 275 0.90 -10.76 22.97
C ASN A 275 -0.36 -11.51 23.41
N VAL A 276 -1.52 -11.08 22.92
CA VAL A 276 -2.84 -11.59 23.31
C VAL A 276 -3.61 -12.11 22.09
N GLY A 277 -4.57 -13.00 22.32
CA GLY A 277 -5.49 -13.42 21.27
C GLY A 277 -6.52 -12.34 20.93
N GLY A 278 -6.99 -12.33 19.68
CA GLY A 278 -7.96 -11.35 19.19
C GLY A 278 -7.30 -10.09 18.61
N ALA A 279 -8.10 -9.03 18.42
CA ALA A 279 -7.62 -7.78 17.82
C ALA A 279 -6.61 -7.07 18.72
N SER A 280 -5.35 -7.05 18.28
CA SER A 280 -4.23 -6.46 19.00
C SER A 280 -3.07 -6.14 18.07
N ILE A 281 -2.19 -5.25 18.52
CA ILE A 281 -0.88 -5.03 17.91
C ILE A 281 0.14 -5.78 18.76
N GLN A 282 0.93 -6.67 18.15
CA GLN A 282 1.89 -7.48 18.91
C GLN A 282 3.06 -6.63 19.46
N ASN A 283 3.58 -6.98 20.65
CA ASN A 283 4.75 -6.29 21.22
C ASN A 283 5.99 -6.50 20.33
N SER A 284 6.11 -7.67 19.68
CA SER A 284 7.17 -7.98 18.71
C SER A 284 7.18 -6.98 17.56
N THR A 285 6.02 -6.76 16.93
CA THR A 285 5.84 -5.76 15.87
C THR A 285 6.32 -4.38 16.30
N ILE A 286 5.88 -3.89 17.47
CA ILE A 286 6.30 -2.56 17.96
C ILE A 286 7.81 -2.50 18.17
N ASN A 287 8.38 -3.53 18.80
CA ASN A 287 9.82 -3.60 19.08
C ASN A 287 10.65 -3.61 17.82
N ASP A 288 10.29 -4.43 16.84
CA ASP A 288 11.07 -4.58 15.61
C ASP A 288 10.95 -3.33 14.73
N THR A 289 9.77 -2.70 14.70
CA THR A 289 9.56 -1.41 14.03
C THR A 289 10.44 -0.31 14.61
N LEU A 290 10.41 -0.13 15.94
CA LEU A 290 11.22 0.88 16.63
C LEU A 290 12.73 0.57 16.53
N GLN A 291 13.10 -0.69 16.69
CA GLN A 291 14.51 -1.12 16.59
C GLN A 291 15.05 -0.94 15.17
N GLY A 292 14.21 -1.13 14.15
CA GLY A 292 14.50 -0.90 12.74
C GLY A 292 14.64 0.57 12.35
N GLY A 293 14.39 1.51 13.28
CA GLY A 293 14.52 2.94 13.00
C GLY A 293 13.29 3.54 12.35
N THR A 294 12.10 2.99 12.63
CA THR A 294 10.81 3.55 12.26
C THR A 294 10.11 4.07 13.50
N SER A 295 9.65 5.31 13.49
CA SER A 295 8.86 5.86 14.58
C SER A 295 7.46 5.25 14.57
N VAL A 296 6.92 4.95 15.75
CA VAL A 296 5.58 4.39 15.92
C VAL A 296 4.67 5.44 16.51
N ILE A 297 3.51 5.62 15.90
CA ILE A 297 2.45 6.49 16.40
C ILE A 297 1.18 5.68 16.52
N ILE A 298 0.61 5.68 17.72
CA ILE A 298 -0.71 5.13 18.00
C ILE A 298 -1.59 6.32 18.36
N ALA A 299 -2.48 6.69 17.46
CA ALA A 299 -3.49 7.71 17.70
C ALA A 299 -4.86 7.03 17.78
N THR A 300 -5.77 7.49 18.61
CA THR A 300 -7.15 6.98 18.56
C THR A 300 -8.10 8.16 18.57
N GLU A 301 -8.84 8.38 17.46
CA GLU A 301 -9.88 9.43 17.41
C GLU A 301 -11.04 9.15 18.38
N SER A 302 -11.25 7.87 18.73
CA SER A 302 -12.19 7.46 19.78
C SER A 302 -11.75 6.14 20.42
N GLY A 303 -11.09 6.18 21.57
CA GLY A 303 -10.72 4.93 22.24
C GLY A 303 -9.70 5.06 23.36
N ASN A 304 -9.44 3.93 23.99
CA ASN A 304 -8.37 3.75 24.96
C ASN A 304 -7.22 2.97 24.34
N VAL A 305 -6.01 3.24 24.80
CA VAL A 305 -4.82 2.45 24.48
C VAL A 305 -4.40 1.67 25.72
N THR A 306 -4.30 0.35 25.61
CA THR A 306 -3.86 -0.51 26.71
C THR A 306 -2.62 -1.29 26.30
N PHE A 307 -1.51 -1.10 27.03
CA PHE A 307 -0.30 -1.91 26.89
C PHE A 307 -0.34 -3.05 27.91
N LEU A 308 -0.36 -4.29 27.45
CA LEU A 308 -0.40 -5.49 28.30
C LEU A 308 0.92 -6.25 28.21
N ASN A 309 1.48 -6.58 29.37
CA ASN A 309 2.45 -7.66 29.46
C ASN A 309 1.69 -8.98 29.70
N SER A 310 1.50 -9.74 28.63
CA SER A 310 0.96 -11.11 28.69
C SER A 310 2.07 -12.17 28.60
N GLY A 311 3.33 -11.76 28.54
CA GLY A 311 4.48 -12.64 28.41
C GLY A 311 4.71 -13.46 29.67
N VAL A 312 4.71 -14.79 29.52
CA VAL A 312 5.06 -15.76 30.56
C VAL A 312 6.54 -16.16 30.53
N ASP A 313 7.29 -15.76 29.50
CA ASP A 313 8.57 -16.42 29.15
C ASP A 313 9.84 -15.55 29.28
N ASN A 314 9.74 -14.31 29.79
CA ASN A 314 10.89 -13.40 29.96
C ASN A 314 11.68 -13.20 28.65
N ASP A 315 10.97 -13.17 27.52
CA ASP A 315 11.51 -12.81 26.20
C ASP A 315 11.78 -11.29 26.15
N ARG A 316 12.77 -10.88 25.35
CA ARG A 316 12.98 -9.47 24.97
C ARG A 316 11.69 -8.84 24.43
N HIS A 317 10.80 -9.62 23.81
CA HIS A 317 9.53 -9.14 23.26
C HIS A 317 8.34 -9.13 24.23
N ASP A 318 8.51 -9.55 25.48
CA ASP A 318 7.46 -9.42 26.50
C ASP A 318 7.26 -7.95 26.90
N PHE A 319 8.33 -7.15 26.81
CA PHE A 319 8.35 -5.71 27.05
C PHE A 319 8.47 -4.94 25.74
N ILE A 320 8.02 -3.68 25.74
CA ILE A 320 8.33 -2.75 24.66
C ILE A 320 9.68 -2.09 24.95
N GLN A 321 10.67 -2.38 24.13
CA GLN A 321 12.03 -1.88 24.32
C GLN A 321 12.84 -1.78 23.03
N TRP A 322 13.55 -0.66 22.88
CA TRP A 322 14.45 -0.43 21.75
C TRP A 322 15.71 0.36 22.15
N THR A 323 16.70 0.29 21.27
CA THR A 323 18.01 0.99 21.40
C THR A 323 18.25 1.99 20.27
N ASN A 324 17.42 1.96 19.21
CA ASN A 324 17.57 2.83 18.07
C ASN A 324 17.32 4.29 18.47
N SER A 325 18.29 5.16 18.16
CA SER A 325 18.25 6.58 18.54
C SER A 325 17.40 7.46 17.63
N ASN A 326 16.98 6.95 16.47
CA ASN A 326 16.22 7.72 15.48
C ASN A 326 14.71 7.44 15.53
N ALA A 327 14.27 6.45 16.32
CA ALA A 327 12.87 6.04 16.42
C ALA A 327 12.24 6.52 17.73
N ASP A 328 11.05 7.09 17.59
CA ASP A 328 10.21 7.58 18.68
C ASP A 328 8.93 6.75 18.82
N LEU A 329 8.41 6.67 20.05
CA LEU A 329 7.07 6.14 20.31
C LEU A 329 6.15 7.28 20.75
N GLY A 330 5.10 7.54 19.97
CA GLY A 330 4.02 8.47 20.30
C GLY A 330 2.71 7.72 20.54
N VAL A 331 2.01 8.04 21.64
CA VAL A 331 0.71 7.46 21.99
C VAL A 331 -0.26 8.59 22.33
N PHE A 332 -1.30 8.73 21.53
CA PHE A 332 -2.26 9.83 21.61
C PHE A 332 -3.67 9.25 21.67
N ALA A 333 -4.17 9.03 22.88
CA ALA A 333 -5.48 8.42 23.09
C ALA A 333 -6.51 9.49 23.45
N SER A 334 -7.67 9.49 22.79
CA SER A 334 -8.80 10.34 23.20
C SER A 334 -9.35 9.93 24.57
N GLY A 335 -9.21 8.65 24.93
CA GLY A 335 -9.56 8.09 26.22
C GLY A 335 -8.35 7.93 27.13
N SER A 336 -8.29 6.80 27.84
CA SER A 336 -7.21 6.48 28.77
C SER A 336 -6.04 5.80 28.08
N ILE A 337 -4.84 6.02 28.61
CA ILE A 337 -3.67 5.20 28.36
C ILE A 337 -3.41 4.37 29.61
N VAL A 338 -3.45 3.04 29.47
CA VAL A 338 -3.19 2.10 30.57
C VAL A 338 -1.93 1.31 30.24
N VAL A 339 -0.90 1.47 31.07
CA VAL A 339 0.38 0.77 30.90
C VAL A 339 0.50 -0.32 31.95
N GLN A 340 0.25 -1.56 31.55
CA GLN A 340 0.49 -2.81 32.31
C GLN A 340 1.64 -3.60 31.68
N ASN A 341 2.56 -2.89 31.01
CA ASN A 341 3.77 -3.43 30.42
C ASN A 341 4.97 -2.53 30.78
N THR A 342 6.20 -2.98 30.54
CA THR A 342 7.38 -2.11 30.56
C THR A 342 7.56 -1.48 29.19
N ILE A 343 7.75 -0.17 29.15
CA ILE A 343 8.09 0.59 27.94
C ILE A 343 9.38 1.35 28.22
N ARG A 344 10.44 1.09 27.46
CA ARG A 344 11.73 1.77 27.65
C ARG A 344 12.49 1.97 26.35
N THR A 345 13.23 3.07 26.27
CA THR A 345 14.29 3.25 25.27
C THR A 345 15.63 3.45 25.97
N SER A 346 16.68 2.90 25.37
CA SER A 346 18.07 3.10 25.80
C SER A 346 18.92 3.82 24.74
N GLY A 347 18.29 4.19 23.62
CA GLY A 347 18.84 5.12 22.63
C GLY A 347 18.43 6.56 22.93
N ALA A 348 18.62 7.45 21.95
CA ALA A 348 18.19 8.85 22.03
C ALA A 348 16.72 9.10 21.60
N GLY A 349 15.97 8.04 21.24
CA GLY A 349 14.55 8.14 20.92
C GLY A 349 13.72 8.56 22.13
N SER A 350 12.48 8.98 21.88
CA SER A 350 11.57 9.51 22.89
C SER A 350 10.32 8.65 23.07
N ILE A 351 9.69 8.76 24.25
CA ILE A 351 8.38 8.22 24.57
C ILE A 351 7.48 9.41 24.90
N ASN A 352 6.42 9.62 24.12
CA ASN A 352 5.43 10.67 24.35
C ASN A 352 4.05 10.03 24.47
N MET A 353 3.34 10.32 25.56
CA MET A 353 2.02 9.73 25.85
C MET A 353 1.05 10.81 26.32
N ILE A 354 -0.09 10.93 25.63
CA ILE A 354 -1.13 11.91 25.94
C ILE A 354 -2.47 11.18 25.97
N ALA A 355 -3.09 11.13 27.15
CA ALA A 355 -4.46 10.68 27.34
C ALA A 355 -5.42 11.88 27.32
N GLY A 356 -6.66 11.68 26.86
CA GLY A 356 -7.60 12.77 26.63
C GLY A 356 -7.26 13.64 25.41
N TRP A 357 -6.42 13.14 24.49
CA TRP A 357 -5.97 13.86 23.31
C TRP A 357 -7.15 14.19 22.38
N THR A 358 -7.20 15.44 21.92
CA THR A 358 -8.34 15.96 21.14
C THR A 358 -8.03 16.17 19.67
N GLY A 359 -6.80 15.88 19.23
CA GLY A 359 -6.37 16.16 17.86
C GLY A 359 -5.93 17.61 17.63
N THR A 360 -5.98 18.45 18.67
CA THR A 360 -5.71 19.89 18.56
C THR A 360 -4.55 20.36 19.43
N GLU A 361 -4.02 19.50 20.30
CA GLU A 361 -2.79 19.79 21.03
C GLU A 361 -1.62 19.88 20.03
N GLY A 362 -0.83 20.96 20.08
CA GLY A 362 0.38 21.16 19.27
C GLY A 362 1.54 20.22 19.63
N ASP A 363 1.25 19.13 20.33
CA ASP A 363 2.19 18.19 20.92
C ASP A 363 2.58 17.13 19.90
N LEU A 364 3.23 17.58 18.82
CA LEU A 364 3.76 16.70 17.78
C LEU A 364 5.19 16.29 18.15
N LEU A 365 5.53 15.02 17.89
CA LEU A 365 6.93 14.60 17.78
C LEU A 365 7.67 15.58 16.85
N PRO A 366 9.00 15.81 17.03
CA PRO A 366 9.76 16.71 16.18
C PRO A 366 9.62 16.32 14.69
N GLY A 367 8.79 17.03 13.93
CA GLY A 367 8.55 16.70 12.51
C GLY A 367 7.15 16.93 11.95
N GLY A 368 6.12 17.17 12.77
CA GLY A 368 4.78 17.47 12.27
C GLY A 368 4.08 16.24 11.66
N ILE A 369 3.39 15.47 12.50
CA ILE A 369 2.94 14.10 12.19
C ILE A 369 1.76 13.98 11.21
N PHE A 370 0.98 15.05 11.00
CA PHE A 370 -0.32 14.94 10.33
C PHE A 370 -0.41 15.56 8.94
N ASP A 371 0.72 15.99 8.35
CA ASP A 371 0.73 16.49 6.99
C ASP A 371 1.66 15.62 6.12
N PRO A 372 1.11 14.71 5.30
CA PRO A 372 1.92 13.89 4.40
C PRO A 372 2.58 14.70 3.27
N GLY A 373 2.30 16.01 3.13
CA GLY A 373 2.71 16.80 1.97
C GLY A 373 1.85 16.54 0.74
#